data_AF-A0AA92R7Z5-F1
#
_entry.id   AF-A0AA92R7Z5-F1
#
_cell.length_a   1.000
_cell.length_b   1.000
_cell.length_c   1.000
_cell.angle_alpha   90.00
_cell.angle_beta   90.00
_cell.angle_gamma   90.00
#
_symmetry.space_group_name_H-M   'P 1'
#
loop_
_entity.id
_entity.type
_entity.pdbx_description
1 polymer ?
#
loop_
_entity_poly.entity_id
_entity_poly.type
_entity_poly.pdbx_seq_one_letter_code
_entity_poly.pdbx_strand_id
1 'polypeptide(L)'
;MLEAELMNKRTFIIFAVIVVGIVVYGGRSKKAAQDIGSNWAQQLDSLWEKRASQIDLTDYPNIKKSNWCGLYFGVEDTPEQADFKQYLDLYKEEMLSKTQTLAESDLYGNLDGYKKLSCMEPENSTFQDKVSYYESKIEVENSKQLAKSKSAWSYRISTDEMTQEKSVYLSSKVGTTIRPMSFPYRGTESAIYFGCDKKSKWAYFWFSNQPNIVNDQTESGFSLSKSRISFDNDLENITMTQKWGSKFMHARYPDWLSKKLTGKEIVKLELDWHGEGRVIFSYNVQGFKPMYSEFIQKCSTL
;
A
#
# COMPACT_ATOMS: atom_id res chain seq x y z
N MET A 1 -11.50 33.80 -39.82
CA MET A 1 -12.15 32.49 -39.66
C MET A 1 -11.17 31.62 -38.90
N LEU A 2 -11.17 31.73 -37.58
CA LEU A 2 -12.07 31.01 -36.66
C LEU A 2 -11.74 29.51 -36.69
N GLU A 3 -11.10 29.00 -35.64
CA GLU A 3 -11.75 28.21 -34.54
C GLU A 3 -11.61 26.72 -34.88
N ALA A 4 -11.32 25.77 -34.00
CA ALA A 4 -11.12 25.64 -32.55
C ALA A 4 -10.29 24.33 -32.39
N GLU A 5 -9.76 23.84 -31.27
CA GLU A 5 -10.05 24.04 -29.87
C GLU A 5 -8.94 23.36 -29.04
N LEU A 6 -8.75 23.87 -27.82
CA LEU A 6 -7.90 23.33 -26.76
C LEU A 6 -8.31 21.90 -26.35
N MET A 7 -7.37 21.08 -25.88
CA MET A 7 -7.28 20.68 -24.47
C MET A 7 -6.28 19.53 -24.19
N ASN A 8 -5.33 19.85 -23.32
CA ASN A 8 -4.94 19.06 -22.14
C ASN A 8 -4.27 17.68 -22.32
N LYS A 9 -2.93 17.67 -22.29
CA LYS A 9 -2.17 16.62 -21.60
C LYS A 9 -1.10 17.27 -20.73
N ARG A 10 -1.47 17.59 -19.48
CA ARG A 10 -0.52 17.78 -18.39
C ARG A 10 0.19 16.45 -18.13
N THR A 11 1.39 16.28 -18.69
CA THR A 11 2.32 15.24 -18.24
C THR A 11 2.91 15.73 -16.91
N PHE A 12 2.36 15.24 -15.79
CA PHE A 12 2.96 15.42 -14.47
C PHE A 12 4.30 14.68 -14.45
N ILE A 13 5.39 15.41 -14.61
CA ILE A 13 6.73 14.92 -14.27
C ILE A 13 6.88 15.16 -12.77
N ILE A 14 6.69 14.09 -11.99
CA ILE A 14 7.00 14.07 -10.57
C ILE A 14 8.53 14.10 -10.46
N PHE A 15 9.08 15.25 -10.04
CA PHE A 15 10.46 15.32 -9.58
C PHE A 15 10.54 14.59 -8.23
N ALA A 16 10.94 13.31 -8.27
CA ALA A 16 11.43 12.62 -7.09
C ALA A 16 12.77 13.26 -6.72
N VAL A 17 12.78 14.03 -5.63
CA VAL A 17 14.04 14.43 -4.97
C VAL A 17 14.59 13.18 -4.29
N ILE A 18 15.59 12.58 -4.93
CA ILE A 18 16.25 11.35 -4.49
C ILE A 18 17.20 11.71 -3.34
N VAL A 19 16.82 11.37 -2.11
CA VAL A 19 17.75 11.21 -0.99
C VAL A 19 17.80 9.72 -0.67
N VAL A 20 18.90 9.10 -1.12
CA VAL A 20 19.36 7.73 -0.83
C VAL A 20 18.56 6.57 -1.46
N GLY A 21 19.24 5.92 -2.41
CA GLY A 21 19.04 4.57 -2.96
C GLY A 21 17.86 3.74 -2.46
N ILE A 22 16.79 3.72 -3.26
CA ILE A 22 15.94 2.54 -3.43
C ILE A 22 16.05 2.12 -4.89
N VAL A 23 16.75 1.01 -5.11
CA VAL A 23 16.74 0.28 -6.38
C VAL A 23 15.33 -0.25 -6.59
N VAL A 24 14.58 0.32 -7.53
CA VAL A 24 13.40 -0.33 -8.10
C VAL A 24 13.86 -1.18 -9.27
N TYR A 25 13.64 -2.49 -9.13
CA TYR A 25 13.94 -3.51 -10.14
C TYR A 25 13.21 -3.22 -11.46
N GLY A 26 13.98 -2.99 -12.53
CA GLY A 26 13.58 -3.05 -13.92
C GLY A 26 14.83 -3.22 -14.77
N GLY A 27 14.99 -4.36 -15.43
CA GLY A 27 16.28 -4.86 -15.91
C GLY A 27 17.08 -3.91 -16.79
N ARG A 28 18.16 -3.33 -16.25
CA ARG A 28 19.36 -2.93 -16.99
C ARG A 28 20.56 -2.72 -16.03
N SER A 29 21.59 -3.55 -16.20
CA SER A 29 23.00 -3.34 -15.83
C SER A 29 23.35 -2.83 -14.41
N LYS A 30 23.82 -3.75 -13.55
CA LYS A 30 24.48 -3.46 -12.25
C LYS A 30 25.74 -2.57 -12.37
N LYS A 31 26.31 -2.39 -13.57
CA LYS A 31 27.51 -1.56 -13.79
C LYS A 31 27.21 -0.05 -13.78
N ALA A 32 26.03 0.37 -14.22
CA ALA A 32 25.69 1.79 -14.33
C ALA A 32 25.39 2.45 -12.97
N ALA A 33 24.79 1.71 -12.03
CA ALA A 33 24.49 2.22 -10.69
C ALA A 33 25.76 2.46 -9.84
N GLN A 34 26.83 1.70 -10.09
CA GLN A 34 28.09 1.80 -9.35
C GLN A 34 28.96 2.97 -9.83
N ASP A 35 28.90 3.30 -11.13
CA ASP A 35 29.60 4.44 -11.74
C ASP A 35 28.95 5.80 -11.43
N ILE A 36 27.63 5.83 -11.31
CA ILE A 36 26.90 7.07 -10.95
C ILE A 36 27.17 7.42 -9.47
N GLY A 37 27.23 6.42 -8.59
CA GLY A 37 27.49 6.62 -7.16
C GLY A 37 28.92 7.11 -6.84
N SER A 38 29.94 6.62 -7.57
CA SER A 38 31.33 7.04 -7.38
C SER A 38 31.59 8.45 -7.91
N ASN A 39 31.04 8.79 -9.07
CA ASN A 39 31.13 10.13 -9.65
C ASN A 39 30.43 11.18 -8.79
N TRP A 40 29.30 10.82 -8.18
CA TRP A 40 28.55 11.73 -7.30
C TRP A 40 29.25 12.02 -5.97
N ALA A 41 29.82 10.99 -5.33
CA ALA A 41 30.60 11.17 -4.11
C ALA A 41 31.82 12.07 -4.33
N GLN A 42 32.50 11.92 -5.48
CA GLN A 42 33.62 12.78 -5.87
C GLN A 42 33.20 14.23 -6.14
N GLN A 43 32.04 14.45 -6.76
CA GLN A 43 31.49 15.79 -6.96
C GLN A 43 31.13 16.47 -5.64
N LEU A 44 30.53 15.73 -4.70
CA LEU A 44 30.28 16.19 -3.34
C LEU A 44 31.58 16.56 -2.61
N ASP A 45 32.59 15.70 -2.65
CA ASP A 45 33.88 15.99 -2.03
C ASP A 45 34.52 17.25 -2.63
N SER A 46 34.51 17.40 -3.95
CA SER A 46 35.06 18.59 -4.63
C SER A 46 34.31 19.87 -4.25
N LEU A 47 32.98 19.80 -4.15
CA LEU A 47 32.18 20.95 -3.72
C LEU A 47 32.45 21.27 -2.24
N TRP A 48 32.64 20.27 -1.36
CA TRP A 48 32.99 20.51 0.04
C TRP A 48 34.33 21.21 0.16
N GLU A 49 35.39 20.68 -0.47
CA GLU A 49 36.74 21.27 -0.38
C GLU A 49 36.76 22.71 -0.92
N LYS A 50 36.05 22.96 -2.04
CA LYS A 50 35.90 24.30 -2.61
C LYS A 50 35.18 25.26 -1.65
N ARG A 51 34.23 24.78 -0.85
CA ARG A 51 33.44 25.60 0.07
C ARG A 51 34.12 25.81 1.42
N ALA A 52 34.69 24.75 1.99
CA ALA A 52 35.46 24.80 3.23
C ALA A 52 36.69 25.71 3.12
N SER A 53 37.19 25.97 1.89
CA SER A 53 38.25 26.94 1.63
C SER A 53 37.77 28.40 1.45
N GLN A 54 36.47 28.62 1.28
CA GLN A 54 35.87 29.96 1.08
C GLN A 54 35.23 30.52 2.37
N ILE A 55 35.05 29.69 3.39
CA ILE A 55 34.32 30.02 4.62
C ILE A 55 35.21 29.63 5.80
N ASP A 56 35.33 30.52 6.80
CA ASP A 56 35.91 30.11 8.08
C ASP A 56 34.92 29.21 8.84
N LEU A 57 35.19 27.91 8.84
CA LEU A 57 34.35 26.93 9.52
C LEU A 57 34.46 27.00 11.05
N THR A 58 35.39 27.79 11.63
CA THR A 58 35.46 27.94 13.09
C THR A 58 34.23 28.63 13.67
N ASP A 59 33.55 29.45 12.88
CA ASP A 59 32.27 30.08 13.26
C ASP A 59 31.11 29.07 13.24
N TYR A 60 31.30 27.90 12.62
CA TYR A 60 30.30 26.85 12.43
C TYR A 60 30.88 25.47 12.79
N PRO A 61 31.30 25.25 14.05
CA PRO A 61 32.02 24.03 14.47
C PRO A 61 31.21 22.74 14.27
N ASN A 62 29.90 22.88 14.07
CA ASN A 62 28.99 21.77 13.88
C ASN A 62 28.84 21.36 12.41
N ILE A 63 29.35 22.15 11.45
CA ILE A 63 29.40 21.79 10.03
C ILE A 63 30.72 21.07 9.74
N LYS A 64 30.62 19.77 9.46
CA LYS A 64 31.73 18.86 9.13
C LYS A 64 31.43 18.19 7.79
N LYS A 65 32.46 17.69 7.10
CA LYS A 65 32.29 16.97 5.83
C LYS A 65 31.24 15.85 5.90
N SER A 66 31.22 15.11 7.01
CA SER A 66 30.32 13.97 7.24
C SER A 66 28.85 14.34 7.46
N ASN A 67 28.56 15.59 7.85
CA ASN A 67 27.22 16.12 8.01
C ASN A 67 27.00 17.36 7.14
N TRP A 68 27.83 17.55 6.12
CA TRP A 68 27.74 18.69 5.22
C TRP A 68 26.65 18.45 4.17
N CYS A 69 25.69 19.37 4.14
CA CYS A 69 24.54 19.30 3.25
C CYS A 69 24.76 19.90 1.87
N GLY A 70 25.95 19.69 1.28
CA GLY A 70 26.32 20.23 -0.03
C GLY A 70 25.32 20.02 -1.17
N LEU A 71 24.38 19.09 -1.03
CA LEU A 71 23.26 18.85 -1.96
C LEU A 71 22.17 19.92 -1.96
N TYR A 72 22.01 20.69 -0.87
CA TYR A 72 20.86 21.59 -0.70
C TYR A 72 21.16 23.06 -1.00
N PHE A 73 22.45 23.41 -1.15
CA PHE A 73 22.92 24.77 -1.45
C PHE A 73 23.18 24.97 -2.95
N GLY A 74 22.28 24.45 -3.79
CA GLY A 74 22.47 24.35 -5.24
C GLY A 74 22.92 25.66 -5.93
N VAL A 75 24.00 25.50 -6.71
CA VAL A 75 24.38 26.20 -7.96
C VAL A 75 24.74 27.70 -7.90
N GLU A 76 26.04 27.89 -8.05
CA GLU A 76 26.83 28.95 -8.70
C GLU A 76 27.18 30.27 -7.99
N ASP A 77 26.29 31.01 -7.33
CA ASP A 77 26.69 32.31 -6.78
C ASP A 77 26.42 32.42 -5.26
N THR A 78 27.22 31.70 -4.47
CA THR A 78 27.30 31.98 -3.01
C THR A 78 28.13 33.26 -2.80
N PRO A 79 27.64 34.19 -1.98
CA PRO A 79 28.30 35.46 -1.75
C PRO A 79 29.44 35.36 -0.69
N GLU A 80 30.19 36.45 -0.44
CA GLU A 80 31.39 36.48 0.44
C GLU A 80 31.07 36.06 1.89
N GLN A 81 32.07 35.79 2.75
CA GLN A 81 31.86 35.22 4.10
C GLN A 81 30.81 35.95 4.96
N ALA A 82 30.75 37.29 4.91
CA ALA A 82 29.74 38.08 5.61
C ALA A 82 28.33 37.86 5.03
N ASP A 83 28.23 37.79 3.70
CA ASP A 83 26.99 37.51 2.99
C ASP A 83 26.58 36.03 3.14
N PHE A 84 27.53 35.12 3.35
CA PHE A 84 27.27 33.69 3.52
C PHE A 84 26.53 33.38 4.83
N LYS A 85 26.89 34.07 5.92
CA LYS A 85 26.15 33.97 7.19
C LYS A 85 24.72 34.46 7.03
N GLN A 86 24.54 35.64 6.46
CA GLN A 86 23.22 36.22 6.22
C GLN A 86 22.40 35.33 5.27
N TYR A 87 23.03 34.77 4.25
CA TYR A 87 22.42 33.81 3.33
C TYR A 87 21.95 32.56 4.06
N LEU A 88 22.77 31.97 4.95
CA LEU A 88 22.40 30.79 5.71
C LEU A 88 21.23 31.07 6.67
N ASP A 89 21.23 32.21 7.34
CA ASP A 89 20.13 32.60 8.24
C ASP A 89 18.83 32.77 7.46
N LEU A 90 18.85 33.51 6.34
CA LEU A 90 17.68 33.68 5.46
C LEU A 90 17.19 32.35 4.89
N TYR A 91 18.10 31.52 4.38
CA TYR A 91 17.75 30.21 3.82
C TYR A 91 17.13 29.31 4.89
N LYS A 92 17.65 29.33 6.12
CA LYS A 92 17.09 28.58 7.24
C LYS A 92 15.67 29.05 7.58
N GLU A 93 15.45 30.36 7.68
CA GLU A 93 14.13 30.93 7.96
C GLU A 93 13.10 30.56 6.88
N GLU A 94 13.47 30.71 5.61
CA GLU A 94 12.63 30.32 4.47
C GLU A 94 12.32 28.82 4.48
N MET A 95 13.33 27.99 4.73
CA MET A 95 13.17 26.54 4.81
C MET A 95 12.28 26.12 5.98
N LEU A 96 12.42 26.76 7.15
CA LEU A 96 11.59 26.50 8.32
C LEU A 96 10.12 26.85 8.04
N SER A 97 9.89 28.06 7.51
CA SER A 97 8.55 28.53 7.12
C SER A 97 7.89 27.61 6.09
N LYS A 98 8.62 27.24 5.03
CA LYS A 98 8.14 26.33 4.01
C LYS A 98 7.83 24.94 4.57
N THR A 99 8.69 24.40 5.44
CA THR A 99 8.50 23.06 6.00
C THR A 99 7.30 23.03 6.95
N GLN A 100 7.12 24.05 7.80
CA GLN A 100 6.02 24.13 8.76
C GLN A 100 4.65 24.35 8.11
N THR A 101 4.60 24.86 6.88
CA THR A 101 3.35 25.06 6.13
C THR A 101 2.92 23.82 5.33
N LEU A 102 3.76 22.78 5.24
CA LEU A 102 3.38 21.53 4.61
C LEU A 102 2.33 20.79 5.43
N ALA A 103 1.36 20.19 4.74
CA ALA A 103 0.42 19.29 5.38
C ALA A 103 1.15 18.09 5.99
N GLU A 104 0.71 17.60 7.15
CA GLU A 104 1.33 16.42 7.79
C GLU A 104 1.34 15.17 6.91
N SER A 105 0.41 15.09 5.95
CA SER A 105 0.35 14.00 4.97
C SER A 105 1.45 14.05 3.92
N ASP A 106 2.12 15.20 3.72
CA ASP A 106 3.27 15.31 2.80
C ASP A 106 4.54 14.81 3.51
N LEU A 107 4.63 13.49 3.67
CA LEU A 107 5.70 12.87 4.44
C LEU A 107 7.09 13.16 3.86
N TYR A 108 7.23 13.13 2.54
CA TYR A 108 8.52 13.32 1.86
C TYR A 108 8.95 14.78 1.85
N GLY A 109 8.04 15.72 1.61
CA GLY A 109 8.34 17.15 1.70
C GLY A 109 8.75 17.55 3.11
N ASN A 110 8.03 17.05 4.12
CA ASN A 110 8.38 17.27 5.52
C ASN A 110 9.75 16.65 5.87
N LEU A 111 10.01 15.40 5.47
CA LEU A 111 11.30 14.74 5.72
C LEU A 111 12.47 15.53 5.09
N ASP A 112 12.32 15.95 3.84
CA ASP A 112 13.33 16.74 3.13
C ASP A 112 13.60 18.08 3.85
N GLY A 113 12.53 18.80 4.22
CA GLY A 113 12.62 20.06 4.95
C GLY A 113 13.31 19.92 6.31
N TYR A 114 12.89 18.96 7.14
CA TYR A 114 13.50 18.73 8.44
C TYR A 114 14.92 18.15 8.36
N LYS A 115 15.27 17.38 7.31
CA LYS A 115 16.67 16.96 7.08
C LYS A 115 17.56 18.16 6.77
N LYS A 116 17.09 19.10 5.96
CA LYS A 116 17.81 20.37 5.68
C LYS A 116 18.00 21.20 6.94
N LEU A 117 16.93 21.38 7.72
CA LEU A 117 16.96 22.13 8.97
C LEU A 117 17.88 21.47 10.01
N SER A 118 17.76 20.16 10.21
CA SER A 118 18.63 19.38 11.11
C SER A 118 20.09 19.41 10.67
N CYS A 119 20.37 19.69 9.41
CA CYS A 119 21.73 19.82 8.92
C CYS A 119 22.35 21.18 9.20
N MET A 120 21.55 22.25 9.12
CA MET A 120 21.96 23.60 9.49
C MET A 120 22.06 23.77 11.01
N GLU A 121 21.22 23.05 11.77
CA GLU A 121 21.24 23.03 13.23
C GLU A 121 21.31 21.58 13.77
N PRO A 122 22.49 20.94 13.70
CA PRO A 122 22.64 19.53 14.07
C PRO A 122 22.49 19.25 15.56
N GLU A 123 22.57 20.26 16.43
CA GLU A 123 22.31 20.11 17.87
C GLU A 123 20.82 20.37 18.24
N ASN A 124 19.98 20.70 17.25
CA ASN A 124 18.56 20.96 17.47
C ASN A 124 17.78 19.64 17.52
N SER A 125 17.50 19.16 18.73
CA SER A 125 16.76 17.91 18.96
C SER A 125 15.37 17.92 18.34
N THR A 126 14.71 19.08 18.22
CA THR A 126 13.37 19.16 17.62
C THR A 126 13.40 18.78 16.14
N PHE A 127 14.41 19.25 15.40
CA PHE A 127 14.57 18.89 13.98
C PHE A 127 14.95 17.43 13.82
N GLN A 128 15.85 16.92 14.66
CA GLN A 128 16.22 15.50 14.68
C GLN A 128 15.00 14.60 14.95
N ASP A 129 14.21 14.92 15.97
CA ASP A 129 13.00 14.18 16.33
C ASP A 129 11.97 14.17 15.18
N LYS A 130 11.82 15.32 14.50
CA LYS A 130 10.95 15.41 13.31
C LYS A 130 11.47 14.56 12.15
N VAL A 131 12.79 14.54 11.90
CA VAL A 131 13.38 13.64 10.90
C VAL A 131 13.04 12.19 11.22
N SER A 132 13.32 11.73 12.44
CA SER A 132 13.03 10.35 12.85
C SER A 132 11.53 10.02 12.77
N TYR A 133 10.67 10.98 13.11
CA TYR A 133 9.22 10.82 12.98
C TYR A 133 8.79 10.57 11.53
N TYR A 134 9.21 11.39 10.58
CA TYR A 134 8.80 11.24 9.18
C TYR A 134 9.45 10.01 8.52
N GLU A 135 10.69 9.66 8.87
CA GLU A 135 11.32 8.41 8.42
C GLU A 135 10.50 7.19 8.84
N SER A 136 10.12 7.12 10.12
CA SER A 136 9.28 6.04 10.64
C SER A 136 7.91 5.97 9.94
N LYS A 137 7.27 7.13 9.70
CA LYS A 137 5.99 7.18 8.97
C LYS A 137 6.12 6.67 7.53
N ILE A 138 7.18 7.06 6.82
CA ILE A 138 7.45 6.60 5.46
C ILE A 138 7.73 5.10 5.44
N GLU A 139 8.50 4.58 6.38
CA GLU A 139 8.78 3.14 6.48
C GLU A 139 7.49 2.33 6.72
N VAL A 140 6.62 2.80 7.61
CA VAL A 140 5.31 2.19 7.87
C VAL A 140 4.45 2.19 6.60
N GLU A 141 4.41 3.31 5.87
CA GLU A 141 3.60 3.40 4.66
C GLU A 141 4.15 2.53 3.53
N ASN A 142 5.47 2.54 3.30
CA ASN A 142 6.13 1.65 2.35
C ASN A 142 5.87 0.16 2.67
N SER A 143 5.94 -0.21 3.95
CA SER A 143 5.66 -1.57 4.40
C SER A 143 4.21 -1.98 4.12
N LYS A 144 3.24 -1.08 4.33
CA LYS A 144 1.84 -1.33 3.96
C LYS A 144 1.67 -1.49 2.45
N GLN A 145 2.28 -0.63 1.64
CA GLN A 145 2.19 -0.71 0.18
C GLN A 145 2.84 -2.00 -0.35
N LEU A 146 3.95 -2.43 0.24
CA LEU A 146 4.59 -3.70 -0.09
C LEU A 146 3.73 -4.91 0.30
N ALA A 147 3.09 -4.86 1.48
CA ALA A 147 2.16 -5.91 1.90
C ALA A 147 0.93 -5.98 0.97
N LYS A 148 0.45 -4.82 0.50
CA LYS A 148 -0.66 -4.71 -0.46
C LYS A 148 -0.28 -5.27 -1.83
N SER A 149 0.90 -4.93 -2.36
CA SER A 149 1.33 -5.43 -3.68
C SER A 149 1.54 -6.95 -3.73
N LYS A 150 1.85 -7.56 -2.58
CA LYS A 150 1.97 -9.02 -2.41
C LYS A 150 0.66 -9.70 -2.02
N SER A 151 -0.41 -8.94 -1.73
CA SER A 151 -1.66 -9.50 -1.24
C SER A 151 -2.35 -10.36 -2.30
N ALA A 152 -2.98 -11.44 -1.84
CA ALA A 152 -3.90 -12.23 -2.64
C ALA A 152 -5.31 -11.61 -2.69
N TRP A 153 -5.48 -10.38 -2.21
CA TRP A 153 -6.76 -9.70 -2.12
C TRP A 153 -6.77 -8.38 -2.89
N SER A 154 -7.93 -8.02 -3.41
CA SER A 154 -8.19 -6.73 -4.06
C SER A 154 -9.59 -6.26 -3.68
N TYR A 155 -9.86 -4.96 -3.80
CA TYR A 155 -11.22 -4.45 -3.65
C TYR A 155 -11.66 -3.64 -4.86
N ARG A 156 -12.98 -3.52 -5.00
CA ARG A 156 -13.65 -2.68 -5.99
C ARG A 156 -14.82 -1.95 -5.35
N ILE A 157 -15.16 -0.80 -5.90
CA ILE A 157 -16.37 -0.08 -5.57
C ILE A 157 -17.36 -0.31 -6.71
N SER A 158 -18.60 -0.63 -6.37
CA SER A 158 -19.72 -0.75 -7.30
C SER A 158 -20.72 0.34 -6.99
N THR A 159 -21.29 0.95 -8.02
CA THR A 159 -22.42 1.87 -7.91
C THR A 159 -23.61 1.20 -8.57
N ASP A 160 -24.74 1.12 -7.88
CA ASP A 160 -26.00 0.68 -8.47
C ASP A 160 -26.51 1.77 -9.41
N GLU A 161 -26.75 1.44 -10.68
CA GLU A 161 -27.16 2.44 -11.69
C GLU A 161 -28.57 2.98 -11.44
N MET A 162 -29.45 2.20 -10.82
CA MET A 162 -30.84 2.57 -10.57
C MET A 162 -30.99 3.44 -9.32
N THR A 163 -30.24 3.13 -8.25
CA THR A 163 -30.36 3.80 -6.95
C THR A 163 -29.21 4.76 -6.64
N GLN A 164 -28.12 4.68 -7.39
CA GLN A 164 -26.85 5.37 -7.12
C GLN A 164 -26.22 4.98 -5.77
N GLU A 165 -26.71 3.93 -5.12
CA GLU A 165 -26.13 3.40 -3.88
C GLU A 165 -24.79 2.73 -4.18
N LYS A 166 -23.80 3.00 -3.32
CA LYS A 166 -22.45 2.42 -3.45
C LYS A 166 -22.30 1.20 -2.55
N SER A 167 -21.56 0.22 -3.04
CA SER A 167 -21.08 -0.92 -2.25
C SER A 167 -19.60 -1.13 -2.48
N VAL A 168 -18.89 -1.55 -1.44
CA VAL A 168 -17.47 -1.93 -1.55
C VAL A 168 -17.37 -3.45 -1.45
N TYR A 169 -16.55 -4.05 -2.30
CA TYR A 169 -16.30 -5.48 -2.31
C TYR A 169 -14.81 -5.74 -2.20
N LEU A 170 -14.40 -6.54 -1.22
CA LEU A 170 -13.06 -7.11 -1.06
C LEU A 170 -13.11 -8.58 -1.48
N SER A 171 -12.23 -9.01 -2.38
CA SER A 171 -12.20 -10.36 -2.94
C SER A 171 -10.82 -10.98 -2.88
N SER A 172 -10.74 -12.28 -2.57
CA SER A 172 -9.54 -13.06 -2.77
C SER A 172 -9.28 -13.29 -4.26
N LYS A 173 -8.08 -13.74 -4.61
CA LYS A 173 -7.83 -14.42 -5.87
C LYS A 173 -8.73 -15.66 -5.98
N VAL A 174 -8.99 -16.07 -7.22
CA VAL A 174 -9.71 -17.31 -7.51
C VAL A 174 -8.89 -18.51 -7.01
N GLY A 175 -9.56 -19.38 -6.28
CA GLY A 175 -9.12 -20.71 -5.90
C GLY A 175 -9.83 -21.76 -6.73
N THR A 176 -9.25 -22.96 -6.76
CA THR A 176 -9.80 -24.12 -7.47
C THR A 176 -9.78 -25.33 -6.55
N THR A 177 -10.36 -26.42 -7.04
CA THR A 177 -10.39 -27.68 -6.29
C THR A 177 -9.02 -28.34 -6.26
N ILE A 178 -8.63 -28.91 -5.12
CA ILE A 178 -7.36 -29.65 -4.98
C ILE A 178 -7.34 -30.87 -5.91
N ARG A 179 -8.49 -31.52 -6.05
CA ARG A 179 -8.71 -32.58 -7.05
C ARG A 179 -9.68 -32.07 -8.11
N PRO A 180 -9.40 -32.23 -9.41
CA PRO A 180 -10.32 -31.82 -10.46
C PRO A 180 -11.67 -32.51 -10.31
N MET A 181 -12.75 -31.75 -10.49
CA MET A 181 -14.12 -32.28 -10.55
C MET A 181 -14.42 -32.85 -11.94
N SER A 182 -15.37 -33.78 -12.00
CA SER A 182 -15.88 -34.36 -13.24
C SER A 182 -16.97 -33.48 -13.90
N PHE A 183 -17.46 -33.91 -15.06
CA PHE A 183 -18.61 -33.25 -15.69
C PHE A 183 -19.86 -33.44 -14.81
N PRO A 184 -20.68 -32.39 -14.55
CA PRO A 184 -20.69 -31.08 -15.24
C PRO A 184 -19.89 -29.95 -14.56
N TYR A 185 -19.17 -30.22 -13.47
CA TYR A 185 -18.54 -29.19 -12.63
C TYR A 185 -17.05 -28.97 -12.91
N ARG A 186 -16.51 -29.57 -13.98
CA ARG A 186 -15.10 -29.42 -14.36
C ARG A 186 -14.73 -27.93 -14.48
N GLY A 187 -13.60 -27.56 -13.88
CA GLY A 187 -13.09 -26.19 -13.92
C GLY A 187 -13.89 -25.22 -13.06
N THR A 188 -14.64 -25.70 -12.06
CA THR A 188 -15.27 -24.81 -11.09
C THR A 188 -14.20 -24.04 -10.31
N GLU A 189 -14.34 -22.72 -10.35
CA GLU A 189 -13.51 -21.77 -9.61
C GLU A 189 -14.33 -21.20 -8.46
N SER A 190 -13.65 -20.71 -7.44
CA SER A 190 -14.29 -20.05 -6.32
C SER A 190 -13.44 -18.90 -5.79
N ALA A 191 -14.06 -17.89 -5.19
CA ALA A 191 -13.35 -16.84 -4.47
C ALA A 191 -14.12 -16.40 -3.23
N ILE A 192 -13.39 -15.92 -2.23
CA ILE A 192 -13.94 -15.39 -0.98
C ILE A 192 -14.21 -13.90 -1.16
N TYR A 193 -15.39 -13.45 -0.80
CA TYR A 193 -15.80 -12.05 -0.86
C TYR A 193 -16.25 -11.55 0.51
N PHE A 194 -15.91 -10.29 0.79
CA PHE A 194 -16.54 -9.45 1.78
C PHE A 194 -17.19 -8.27 1.06
N GLY A 195 -18.44 -7.97 1.40
CA GLY A 195 -19.17 -6.84 0.86
C GLY A 195 -19.67 -5.94 1.98
N CYS A 196 -19.80 -4.65 1.70
CA CYS A 196 -20.52 -3.72 2.56
C CYS A 196 -21.26 -2.67 1.72
N ASP A 197 -22.38 -2.22 2.26
CA ASP A 197 -23.11 -1.03 1.86
C ASP A 197 -23.38 -0.17 3.11
N LYS A 198 -24.21 0.86 2.98
CA LYS A 198 -24.59 1.74 4.10
C LYS A 198 -25.33 1.03 5.25
N LYS A 199 -25.95 -0.13 4.98
CA LYS A 199 -26.89 -0.81 5.86
C LYS A 199 -26.28 -2.06 6.48
N SER A 200 -25.41 -2.74 5.75
CA SER A 200 -25.00 -4.10 6.06
C SER A 200 -23.61 -4.44 5.58
N LYS A 201 -23.06 -5.51 6.17
CA LYS A 201 -21.80 -6.13 5.80
C LYS A 201 -22.02 -7.63 5.73
N TRP A 202 -21.50 -8.26 4.69
CA TRP A 202 -21.68 -9.68 4.42
C TRP A 202 -20.40 -10.32 3.91
N ALA A 203 -20.36 -11.64 3.93
CA ALA A 203 -19.29 -12.42 3.34
C ALA A 203 -19.87 -13.63 2.63
N TYR A 204 -19.24 -14.04 1.53
CA TYR A 204 -19.70 -15.18 0.74
C TYR A 204 -18.57 -15.81 -0.04
N PHE A 205 -18.78 -17.06 -0.43
CA PHE A 205 -17.99 -17.75 -1.44
C PHE A 205 -18.74 -17.66 -2.76
N TRP A 206 -18.12 -17.06 -3.76
CA TRP A 206 -18.60 -17.10 -5.14
C TRP A 206 -18.09 -18.36 -5.82
N PHE A 207 -18.86 -18.91 -6.75
CA PHE A 207 -18.47 -20.03 -7.60
C PHE A 207 -18.78 -19.75 -9.06
N SER A 208 -17.93 -20.21 -9.99
CA SER A 208 -18.18 -20.06 -11.42
C SER A 208 -19.35 -20.93 -11.90
N ASN A 209 -19.49 -22.14 -11.32
CA ASN A 209 -20.64 -23.02 -11.46
C ASN A 209 -21.50 -23.00 -10.18
N GLN A 210 -22.80 -23.16 -10.34
CA GLN A 210 -23.72 -23.17 -9.20
C GLN A 210 -23.41 -24.34 -8.25
N PRO A 211 -23.17 -24.09 -6.95
CA PRO A 211 -23.06 -25.15 -5.96
C PRO A 211 -24.34 -25.98 -5.88
N ASN A 212 -24.17 -27.31 -5.98
CA ASN A 212 -25.24 -28.28 -5.81
C ASN A 212 -24.90 -29.18 -4.62
N ILE A 213 -25.09 -28.63 -3.42
CA ILE A 213 -24.61 -29.22 -2.17
C ILE A 213 -25.62 -30.25 -1.67
N VAL A 214 -25.10 -31.41 -1.26
CA VAL A 214 -25.90 -32.48 -0.64
C VAL A 214 -25.84 -32.36 0.88
N ASN A 215 -26.82 -32.95 1.57
CA ASN A 215 -26.95 -32.93 3.03
C ASN A 215 -27.20 -31.54 3.64
N ASP A 216 -27.65 -30.58 2.83
CA ASP A 216 -28.11 -29.28 3.30
C ASP A 216 -29.51 -29.38 3.94
N GLN A 217 -29.77 -28.46 4.86
CA GLN A 217 -31.10 -28.27 5.42
C GLN A 217 -31.90 -27.33 4.51
N THR A 218 -33.01 -27.81 3.99
CA THR A 218 -33.93 -27.01 3.17
C THR A 218 -34.71 -26.04 4.06
N GLU A 219 -34.67 -24.76 3.72
CA GLU A 219 -35.41 -23.68 4.36
C GLU A 219 -36.33 -23.00 3.34
N SER A 220 -37.17 -22.06 3.77
CA SER A 220 -38.06 -21.33 2.85
C SER A 220 -37.28 -20.40 1.91
N GLY A 221 -36.94 -20.90 0.72
CA GLY A 221 -36.29 -20.15 -0.37
C GLY A 221 -34.76 -20.16 -0.34
N PHE A 222 -34.14 -20.90 0.58
CA PHE A 222 -32.70 -21.07 0.66
C PHE A 222 -32.33 -22.43 1.30
N SER A 223 -31.07 -22.80 1.19
CA SER A 223 -30.48 -23.96 1.85
C SER A 223 -29.49 -23.51 2.91
N LEU A 224 -29.47 -24.20 4.05
CA LEU A 224 -28.48 -24.04 5.10
C LEU A 224 -27.49 -25.19 5.05
N SER A 225 -26.23 -24.86 4.81
CA SER A 225 -25.12 -25.81 4.69
C SER A 225 -24.21 -25.73 5.89
N LYS A 226 -23.89 -26.88 6.48
CA LYS A 226 -22.85 -27.02 7.51
C LYS A 226 -21.70 -27.81 6.90
N SER A 227 -20.53 -27.19 6.85
CA SER A 227 -19.37 -27.75 6.16
C SER A 227 -18.10 -27.55 6.99
N ARG A 228 -17.01 -28.16 6.53
CA ARG A 228 -15.70 -28.03 7.14
C ARG A 228 -14.87 -27.00 6.40
N ILE A 229 -14.12 -26.21 7.15
CA ILE A 229 -13.17 -25.25 6.61
C ILE A 229 -11.87 -25.35 7.41
N SER A 230 -10.72 -25.31 6.75
CA SER A 230 -9.43 -25.20 7.42
C SER A 230 -8.78 -23.85 7.17
N PHE A 231 -8.17 -23.30 8.20
CA PHE A 231 -7.33 -22.10 8.13
C PHE A 231 -5.89 -22.53 8.41
N ASP A 232 -5.08 -22.58 7.36
CA ASP A 232 -3.83 -23.33 7.29
C ASP A 232 -4.07 -24.80 7.68
N ASN A 233 -3.74 -25.18 8.92
CA ASN A 233 -3.92 -26.53 9.46
C ASN A 233 -5.02 -26.62 10.53
N ASP A 234 -5.65 -25.50 10.90
CA ASP A 234 -6.68 -25.45 11.93
C ASP A 234 -8.05 -25.77 11.30
N LEU A 235 -8.58 -26.96 11.57
CA LEU A 235 -9.89 -27.42 11.07
C LEU A 235 -11.04 -26.89 11.94
N GLU A 236 -12.03 -26.30 11.31
CA GLU A 236 -13.20 -25.67 11.92
C GLU A 236 -14.47 -26.03 11.15
N ASN A 237 -15.62 -25.72 11.72
CA ASN A 237 -16.91 -25.80 11.03
C ASN A 237 -17.35 -24.41 10.54
N ILE A 238 -17.99 -24.37 9.38
CA ILE A 238 -18.62 -23.18 8.83
C ILE A 238 -20.09 -23.45 8.55
N THR A 239 -20.93 -22.45 8.83
CA THR A 239 -22.34 -22.45 8.43
C THR A 239 -22.54 -21.43 7.34
N MET A 240 -23.14 -21.86 6.23
CA MET A 240 -23.41 -21.02 5.08
C MET A 240 -24.88 -21.12 4.67
N THR A 241 -25.37 -20.10 4.00
CA THR A 241 -26.70 -20.09 3.38
C THR A 241 -26.59 -19.86 1.89
N GLN A 242 -27.36 -20.59 1.10
CA GLN A 242 -27.40 -20.44 -0.35
C GLN A 242 -28.86 -20.25 -0.78
N LYS A 243 -29.19 -19.11 -1.37
CA LYS A 243 -30.46 -18.99 -2.10
C LYS A 243 -30.47 -20.02 -3.23
N TRP A 244 -31.56 -20.75 -3.42
CA TRP A 244 -31.62 -21.77 -4.48
C TRP A 244 -31.30 -21.17 -5.86
N GLY A 245 -30.51 -21.87 -6.67
CA GLY A 245 -30.04 -21.34 -7.96
C GLY A 245 -28.79 -20.44 -7.87
N SER A 246 -28.43 -19.98 -6.66
CA SER A 246 -27.37 -18.97 -6.50
C SER A 246 -25.97 -19.55 -6.68
N LYS A 247 -25.08 -18.77 -7.30
CA LYS A 247 -23.63 -19.02 -7.35
C LYS A 247 -22.89 -18.54 -6.09
N PHE A 248 -23.64 -18.10 -5.07
CA PHE A 248 -23.09 -17.51 -3.85
C PHE A 248 -23.53 -18.33 -2.64
N MET A 249 -22.56 -18.80 -1.85
CA MET A 249 -22.79 -19.35 -0.52
C MET A 249 -22.37 -18.32 0.52
N HIS A 250 -23.34 -17.72 1.19
CA HIS A 250 -23.11 -16.67 2.19
C HIS A 250 -22.67 -17.27 3.51
N ALA A 251 -21.56 -16.79 4.07
CA ALA A 251 -21.17 -17.15 5.42
C ALA A 251 -22.15 -16.54 6.42
N ARG A 252 -22.71 -17.36 7.31
CA ARG A 252 -23.69 -16.90 8.31
C ARG A 252 -23.08 -15.89 9.30
N TYR A 253 -21.78 -16.01 9.55
CA TYR A 253 -21.05 -15.17 10.52
C TYR A 253 -19.84 -14.51 9.84
N PRO A 254 -20.04 -13.39 9.11
CA PRO A 254 -18.97 -12.73 8.37
C PRO A 254 -17.85 -12.20 9.26
N ASP A 255 -18.16 -11.71 10.47
CA ASP A 255 -17.14 -11.22 11.40
C ASP A 255 -16.24 -12.34 11.93
N TRP A 256 -16.81 -13.52 12.20
CA TRP A 256 -16.03 -14.70 12.57
C TRP A 256 -15.06 -15.09 11.44
N LEU A 257 -15.55 -15.13 10.19
CA LEU A 257 -14.72 -15.48 9.04
C LEU A 257 -13.55 -14.50 8.87
N SER A 258 -13.81 -13.20 8.98
CA SER A 258 -12.75 -12.19 8.90
C SER A 258 -11.70 -12.31 10.02
N LYS A 259 -12.13 -12.60 11.25
CA LYS A 259 -11.21 -12.83 12.37
C LYS A 259 -10.34 -14.07 12.10
N LYS A 260 -10.92 -15.16 11.61
CA LYS A 260 -10.20 -16.39 11.30
C LYS A 260 -9.21 -16.24 10.14
N LEU A 261 -9.50 -15.41 9.14
CA LEU A 261 -8.59 -15.14 8.01
C LEU A 261 -7.38 -14.27 8.39
N THR A 262 -7.42 -13.56 9.51
CA THR A 262 -6.36 -12.62 9.88
C THR A 262 -5.06 -13.36 10.18
N GLY A 263 -4.04 -13.11 9.37
CA GLY A 263 -2.71 -13.71 9.51
C GLY A 263 -2.58 -15.13 8.96
N LYS A 264 -3.59 -15.61 8.21
CA LYS A 264 -3.57 -16.92 7.55
C LYS A 264 -3.03 -16.82 6.13
N GLU A 265 -2.55 -17.94 5.61
CA GLU A 265 -2.00 -18.00 4.26
C GLU A 265 -2.88 -18.81 3.32
N ILE A 266 -3.40 -19.93 3.80
CA ILE A 266 -4.21 -20.86 3.01
C ILE A 266 -5.53 -21.11 3.72
N VAL A 267 -6.62 -21.11 2.96
CA VAL A 267 -7.91 -21.60 3.41
C VAL A 267 -8.35 -22.75 2.53
N LYS A 268 -8.93 -23.79 3.13
CA LYS A 268 -9.55 -24.88 2.39
C LYS A 268 -11.01 -25.01 2.80
N LEU A 269 -11.93 -24.92 1.85
CA LEU A 269 -13.35 -25.16 2.07
C LEU A 269 -13.72 -26.53 1.50
N GLU A 270 -14.23 -27.41 2.35
CA GLU A 270 -14.80 -28.67 1.91
C GLU A 270 -16.31 -28.53 1.71
N LEU A 271 -16.81 -29.01 0.59
CA LEU A 271 -18.24 -29.04 0.25
C LEU A 271 -18.60 -30.44 -0.25
N ASP A 272 -19.73 -30.97 0.19
CA ASP A 272 -20.25 -32.24 -0.32
C ASP A 272 -21.12 -31.96 -1.55
N TRP A 273 -20.57 -32.20 -2.74
CA TRP A 273 -21.16 -31.79 -4.00
C TRP A 273 -21.86 -32.99 -4.67
N HIS A 274 -23.09 -32.79 -5.11
CA HIS A 274 -23.90 -33.84 -5.73
C HIS A 274 -23.17 -34.46 -6.93
N GLY A 275 -22.85 -35.75 -6.84
CA GLY A 275 -22.17 -36.53 -7.89
C GLY A 275 -20.64 -36.54 -7.80
N GLU A 276 -20.02 -35.68 -6.98
CA GLU A 276 -18.56 -35.64 -6.78
C GLU A 276 -18.16 -36.07 -5.36
N GLY A 277 -19.08 -35.99 -4.40
CA GLY A 277 -18.79 -36.17 -2.99
C GLY A 277 -18.03 -34.98 -2.40
N ARG A 278 -17.10 -35.24 -1.47
CA ARG A 278 -16.35 -34.19 -0.77
C ARG A 278 -15.31 -33.55 -1.67
N VAL A 279 -15.59 -32.33 -2.10
CA VAL A 279 -14.72 -31.48 -2.91
C VAL A 279 -14.09 -30.42 -2.02
N ILE A 280 -12.78 -30.19 -2.21
CA ILE A 280 -12.02 -29.22 -1.40
C ILE A 280 -11.51 -28.12 -2.31
N PHE A 281 -11.99 -26.89 -2.11
CA PHE A 281 -11.47 -25.68 -2.72
C PHE A 281 -10.33 -25.12 -1.87
N SER A 282 -9.25 -24.66 -2.52
CA SER A 282 -8.11 -24.05 -1.83
C SER A 282 -7.92 -22.60 -2.26
N TYR A 283 -7.76 -21.72 -1.28
CA TYR A 283 -7.63 -20.27 -1.47
C TYR A 283 -6.30 -19.79 -0.89
N ASN A 284 -5.55 -18.99 -1.65
CA ASN A 284 -4.49 -18.17 -1.09
C ASN A 284 -5.13 -16.92 -0.48
N VAL A 285 -4.93 -16.73 0.83
CA VAL A 285 -5.48 -15.61 1.59
C VAL A 285 -4.40 -14.72 2.22
N GLN A 286 -3.14 -14.89 1.81
CA GLN A 286 -2.03 -14.05 2.25
C GLN A 286 -2.33 -12.56 2.02
N GLY A 287 -1.93 -11.72 2.98
CA GLY A 287 -2.14 -10.28 2.91
C GLY A 287 -3.59 -9.83 3.18
N PHE A 288 -4.43 -10.66 3.81
CA PHE A 288 -5.80 -10.30 4.17
C PHE A 288 -5.88 -9.10 5.12
N LYS A 289 -5.15 -9.10 6.23
CA LYS A 289 -5.24 -8.10 7.30
C LYS A 289 -5.15 -6.63 6.82
N PRO A 290 -4.11 -6.21 6.07
CA PRO A 290 -4.02 -4.83 5.58
C PRO A 290 -5.17 -4.49 4.62
N MET A 291 -5.53 -5.41 3.72
CA MET A 291 -6.60 -5.19 2.75
C MET A 291 -7.98 -5.12 3.40
N TYR A 292 -8.21 -5.92 4.44
CA TYR A 292 -9.44 -5.88 5.23
C TYR A 292 -9.57 -4.58 6.03
N SER A 293 -8.46 -4.08 6.58
CA SER A 293 -8.45 -2.81 7.31
C SER A 293 -8.83 -1.65 6.39
N GLU A 294 -8.28 -1.61 5.17
CA GLU A 294 -8.66 -0.62 4.14
C GLU A 294 -10.13 -0.78 3.71
N PHE A 295 -10.59 -2.02 3.50
CA PHE A 295 -12.00 -2.30 3.21
C PHE A 295 -12.94 -1.71 4.27
N ILE A 296 -12.66 -1.92 5.56
CA ILE A 296 -13.48 -1.37 6.65
C ILE A 296 -13.46 0.17 6.64
N GLN A 297 -12.31 0.80 6.39
CA GLN A 297 -12.23 2.26 6.25
C GLN A 297 -13.10 2.75 5.09
N LYS A 298 -13.05 2.09 3.93
CA LYS A 298 -13.90 2.44 2.78
C LYS A 298 -15.38 2.26 3.10
N CYS A 299 -15.76 1.18 3.79
CA CYS A 299 -17.14 0.97 4.24
C CYS A 299 -17.64 2.11 5.13
N SER A 300 -16.81 2.64 6.03
CA SER A 300 -17.20 3.75 6.92
C SER A 300 -17.43 5.08 6.22
N THR A 301 -17.08 5.20 4.94
CA THR A 301 -17.24 6.43 4.14
C THR A 301 -18.40 6.38 3.15
N LEU A 302 -19.20 5.28 3.17
CA LEU A 302 -20.31 5.09 2.23
C LEU A 302 -21.52 5.97 2.53
#